data_AF-M3I515-F1
#
_entry.id   AF-M3I515-F1
#
_cell.length_a   1.000
_cell.length_b   1.000
_cell.length_c   1.000
_cell.angle_alpha   90.00
_cell.angle_beta   90.00
_cell.angle_gamma   90.00
#
_symmetry.space_group_name_H-M   'P 1'
#
loop_
_entity.id
_entity.type
_entity.pdbx_description
1 polymer ?
#
loop_
_entity_poly.entity_id
_entity_poly.type
_entity_poly.pdbx_seq_one_letter_code
_entity_poly.pdbx_strand_id
1 'polypeptide(L)' 'MLPKQIAALKQLARLSLKGNQFPSEEKERIQRLLPKCNISF' A
#
# COMPACT_ATOMS: atom_id res chain seq x y z
N MET A 1 -7.07 -2.92 7.56
CA MET A 1 -6.75 -3.47 6.22
C MET A 1 -7.01 -2.42 5.16
N LEU A 2 -6.18 -2.36 4.11
CA LEU A 2 -6.30 -1.40 3.00
C LEU A 2 -7.25 -1.92 1.89
N PRO A 3 -8.16 -1.10 1.33
CA PRO A 3 -9.06 -1.55 0.26
C PRO A 3 -8.32 -2.03 -0.99
N LYS A 4 -8.80 -3.10 -1.63
CA LYS A 4 -8.20 -3.64 -2.88
C LYS A 4 -8.35 -2.68 -4.05
N GLN A 5 -9.36 -1.80 -4.02
CA GLN A 5 -9.66 -0.79 -5.02
C GLN A 5 -8.52 0.21 -5.20
N ILE A 6 -7.61 0.35 -4.23
CA ILE A 6 -6.45 1.23 -4.34
C ILE A 6 -5.54 0.84 -5.51
N ALA A 7 -5.56 -0.43 -5.96
CA ALA A 7 -4.82 -0.91 -7.13
C ALA A 7 -5.28 -0.27 -8.46
N ALA A 8 -6.43 0.42 -8.47
CA ALA A 8 -6.90 1.20 -9.61
C ALA A 8 -6.11 2.51 -9.78
N LEU A 9 -5.41 2.97 -8.74
CA LEU A 9 -4.61 4.21 -8.77
C LEU A 9 -3.27 3.98 -9.48
N LYS A 10 -3.31 3.81 -10.81
CA LYS A 10 -2.13 3.49 -11.64
C LYS A 10 -1.03 4.55 -11.64
N GLN A 11 -1.37 5.78 -11.30
CA GLN A 11 -0.45 6.92 -11.27
C GLN A 11 0.00 7.30 -9.85
N LEU A 12 -0.38 6.51 -8.83
CA LEU A 12 -0.01 6.81 -7.45
C LEU A 12 1.49 6.55 -7.24
N ALA A 13 2.29 7.61 -7.19
CA ALA A 13 3.73 7.53 -7.04
C ALA A 13 4.17 7.31 -5.58
N ARG A 14 3.44 7.86 -4.60
CA ARG A 14 3.77 7.78 -3.17
C ARG A 14 2.54 7.54 -2.31
N LEU A 15 2.66 6.65 -1.33
CA LEU A 15 1.63 6.37 -0.33
C LEU A 15 2.25 6.33 1.07
N SER A 16 1.79 7.20 1.97
CA SER A 16 2.20 7.15 3.37
C SER A 16 1.11 6.49 4.22
N LEU A 17 1.54 5.48 4.98
CA LEU A 17 0.73 4.68 5.90
C LEU A 17 1.29 4.73 7.33
N LYS A 18 2.22 5.65 7.59
CA LYS A 18 2.85 5.84 8.91
C LYS A 18 1.80 5.98 10.01
N GLY A 19 2.08 5.37 11.16
CA GLY A 19 1.20 5.41 12.33
C GLY A 19 0.06 4.37 12.30
N ASN A 20 -0.09 3.61 11.20
CA ASN A 20 -1.01 2.48 11.16
C ASN A 20 -0.31 1.19 11.61
N GLN A 21 -0.95 0.44 12.49
CA GLN A 21 -0.49 -0.89 12.87
C GLN A 21 -0.94 -1.91 11.82
N PHE A 22 -0.11 -2.11 10.79
CA PHE A 22 -0.30 -3.18 9.82
C PHE A 22 0.60 -4.37 10.15
N PRO A 23 0.06 -5.60 10.22
CA PRO A 23 0.90 -6.81 10.29
C PRO A 23 1.72 -6.95 9.00
N SER A 24 2.84 -7.66 9.06
CA SER A 24 3.76 -7.84 7.92
C SER A 24 3.07 -8.38 6.68
N GLU A 25 2.16 -9.34 6.86
CA GLU A 25 1.35 -9.94 5.79
C GLU A 25 0.52 -8.89 5.02
N GLU A 26 -0.01 -7.91 5.74
CA GLU A 26 -0.80 -6.83 5.15
C GLU A 26 0.10 -5.82 4.43
N LYS A 27 1.30 -5.55 4.96
CA LYS A 27 2.30 -4.72 4.26
C LYS A 27 2.72 -5.36 2.93
N GLU A 28 2.97 -6.66 2.93
CA GLU A 28 3.27 -7.42 1.71
C GLU A 28 2.13 -7.41 0.70
N ARG A 29 0.88 -7.55 1.18
CA ARG A 29 -0.30 -7.47 0.32
C ARG A 29 -0.45 -6.08 -0.31
N ILE A 30 -0.21 -5.02 0.46
CA ILE A 30 -0.25 -3.63 -0.01
C ILE A 30 0.85 -3.38 -1.06
N GLN A 31 2.07 -3.86 -0.82
CA GLN A 31 3.17 -3.75 -1.79
C GLN A 31 2.86 -4.49 -3.11
N ARG A 32 2.22 -5.66 -3.03
CA ARG A 32 1.76 -6.41 -4.22
C ARG A 32 0.66 -5.70 -5.00
N LEU A 33 -0.24 -4.98 -4.32
CA LEU A 33 -1.30 -4.21 -4.97
C LEU A 33 -0.77 -2.96 -5.70
N LEU A 34 0.31 -2.37 -5.20
CA LEU A 34 0.88 -1.13 -5.70
C LEU A 34 2.40 -1.28 -5.97
N PRO A 35 2.81 -2.17 -6.90
CA PRO A 35 4.21 -2.55 -7.07
C PRO A 35 5.12 -1.41 -7.54
N LYS A 36 4.55 -0.36 -8.13
CA LYS A 36 5.27 0.83 -8.62
C LYS A 36 5.16 2.03 -7.67
N CYS A 37 4.41 1.92 -6.58
CA CYS A 37 4.23 2.99 -5.61
C CYS A 37 5.33 2.92 -4.55
N ASN A 38 5.88 4.07 -4.17
CA ASN A 38 6.77 4.16 -3.02
C ASN A 38 5.92 4.27 -1.75
N ILE A 39 5.94 3.21 -0.93
CA ILE A 39 5.08 3.07 0.25
C ILE A 39 5.92 3.23 1.51
N SER A 40 5.52 4.18 2.36
CA SER A 40 6.08 4.31 3.71
C SER A 40 5.08 3.76 4.72
N PHE A 41 5.40 2.62 5.32
CA PHE A 41 4.65 2.06 6.44
C PHE A 41 4.94 2.78 7.76
#